data_AF-A0A7C7EH84-F1
#
_entry.id   AF-A0A7C7EH84-F1
#
_cell.length_a   1.000
_cell.length_b   1.000
_cell.length_c   1.000
_cell.angle_alpha   90.00
_cell.angle_beta   90.00
_cell.angle_gamma   90.00
#
_symmetry.space_group_name_H-M   'P 1'
#
loop_
_entity.id
_entity.type
_entity.pdbx_description
1 polymer ?
#
loop_
_entity_poly.entity_id
_entity_poly.type
_entity_poly.pdbx_seq_one_letter_code
_entity_poly.pdbx_strand_id
1 'polypeptide(L)'
;MDKERIKEFLDNFKLFFQGVTDFNRKSRALLIKEAHDEMDDFILLCFGDLLGIPIPTTYYSLELLPLIAEDLDGWQNRMISRLYIWQEKWSDYGFDA
;
A
#
# COMPACT_ATOMS: atom_id res chain seq x y z
N MET A 1 7.89 7.77 -47.59
CA MET A 1 7.75 7.74 -46.13
C MET A 1 7.90 6.29 -45.72
N ASP A 2 9.07 5.95 -45.19
CA ASP A 2 9.51 4.57 -45.02
C ASP A 2 8.58 3.83 -44.05
N LYS A 3 8.09 2.66 -44.47
CA LYS A 3 7.13 1.85 -43.70
C LYS A 3 7.63 1.53 -42.29
N GLU A 4 8.94 1.44 -42.11
CA GLU A 4 9.59 1.25 -40.80
C GLU A 4 9.34 2.42 -39.86
N ARG A 5 9.51 3.66 -40.34
CA ARG A 5 9.29 4.87 -39.52
C ARG A 5 7.85 5.02 -39.06
N ILE A 6 6.89 4.59 -39.89
CA ILE A 6 5.46 4.60 -39.54
C ILE A 6 5.18 3.55 -38.45
N LYS A 7 5.84 2.40 -38.51
CA LYS A 7 5.66 1.31 -37.55
C LYS A 7 6.24 1.67 -36.18
N GLU A 8 7.44 2.23 -36.13
CA GLU A 8 8.04 2.77 -34.90
C GLU A 8 7.20 3.89 -34.29
N PHE A 9 6.65 4.78 -35.13
CA PHE A 9 5.78 5.84 -34.65
C PHE A 9 4.49 5.31 -34.02
N LEU A 10 3.87 4.29 -34.63
CA LEU A 10 2.69 3.62 -34.09
C LEU A 10 2.98 2.91 -32.77
N ASP A 11 4.12 2.23 -32.65
CA ASP A 11 4.52 1.58 -31.40
C ASP A 11 4.80 2.60 -30.29
N ASN A 12 5.52 3.68 -30.58
CA ASN A 12 5.75 4.76 -29.62
C ASN A 12 4.46 5.43 -29.17
N PHE A 13 3.51 5.61 -30.08
CA PHE A 13 2.19 6.16 -29.76
C PHE A 13 1.36 5.19 -28.90
N LYS A 14 1.39 3.89 -29.22
CA LYS A 14 0.74 2.86 -28.41
C LYS A 14 1.33 2.79 -27.00
N LEU A 15 2.65 2.82 -26.87
CA LEU A 15 3.35 2.83 -25.59
C LEU A 15 3.02 4.09 -24.78
N PHE A 16 2.94 5.26 -25.43
CA PHE A 16 2.52 6.49 -24.78
C PHE A 16 1.10 6.38 -24.20
N PHE A 17 0.13 5.90 -24.99
CA PHE A 17 -1.24 5.71 -24.51
C PHE A 17 -1.31 4.68 -23.39
N GLN A 18 -0.59 3.58 -23.52
CA GLN A 18 -0.52 2.55 -22.49
C GLN A 18 0.06 3.12 -21.18
N GLY A 19 1.16 3.88 -21.25
CA GLY A 19 1.75 4.56 -20.09
C GLY A 19 0.81 5.56 -19.43
N VAL A 20 0.11 6.39 -20.21
CA VAL A 20 -0.89 7.35 -19.70
C VAL A 20 -2.05 6.64 -19.01
N THR A 21 -2.51 5.50 -19.53
CA THR A 21 -3.60 4.73 -18.91
C THR A 21 -3.16 3.95 -17.68
N ASP A 22 -1.97 3.34 -17.69
CA ASP A 22 -1.49 2.52 -16.57
C ASP A 22 -1.02 3.35 -15.37
N PHE A 23 -0.57 4.59 -15.61
CA PHE A 23 -0.03 5.46 -14.55
C PHE A 23 -1.04 5.72 -13.44
N ASN A 24 -2.32 5.90 -13.77
CA ASN A 24 -3.36 6.16 -12.79
C ASN A 24 -3.64 4.96 -11.87
N ARG A 25 -3.61 3.73 -12.41
CA ARG A 25 -3.95 2.53 -11.63
C ARG A 25 -2.83 2.16 -10.67
N LYS A 26 -1.58 2.12 -11.16
CA LYS A 26 -0.42 1.74 -10.34
C LYS A 26 -0.13 2.75 -9.24
N SER A 27 -0.13 4.05 -9.57
CA SER A 27 0.16 5.10 -8.59
C SER A 27 -0.87 5.11 -7.46
N ARG A 28 -2.15 4.93 -7.78
CA ARG A 28 -3.21 4.90 -6.76
C ARG A 28 -3.08 3.70 -5.82
N ALA A 29 -2.75 2.52 -6.35
CA ALA A 29 -2.55 1.33 -5.53
C ALA A 29 -1.35 1.50 -4.57
N LEU A 30 -0.25 2.07 -5.05
CA LEU A 30 0.93 2.38 -4.23
C LEU A 30 0.59 3.39 -3.12
N LEU A 31 -0.14 4.47 -3.43
CA LEU A 31 -0.54 5.46 -2.43
C LEU A 31 -1.46 4.88 -1.35
N ILE A 32 -2.38 3.98 -1.73
CA ILE A 32 -3.25 3.30 -0.77
C ILE A 32 -2.43 2.38 0.13
N LYS A 33 -1.47 1.63 -0.44
CA LYS A 33 -0.57 0.78 0.34
C LYS A 33 0.22 1.61 1.36
N GLU A 34 0.87 2.68 0.92
CA GLU A 34 1.66 3.55 1.80
C GLU A 34 0.79 4.15 2.92
N ALA A 35 -0.43 4.57 2.59
CA ALA A 35 -1.37 5.09 3.59
C ALA A 35 -1.78 4.02 4.62
N HIS A 36 -1.94 2.76 4.20
CA HIS A 36 -2.17 1.66 5.13
C HIS A 36 -0.94 1.36 5.98
N ASP A 37 0.27 1.42 5.42
CA ASP A 37 1.49 1.15 6.17
C ASP A 37 1.73 2.20 7.27
N GLU A 38 1.55 3.49 6.95
CA GLU A 38 1.56 4.59 7.93
C GLU A 38 0.49 4.43 9.01
N MET A 39 -0.74 4.06 8.64
CA MET A 39 -1.82 3.82 9.59
C MET A 39 -1.53 2.63 10.50
N ASP A 40 -0.95 1.56 9.95
CA ASP A 40 -0.62 0.35 10.68
C ASP A 40 0.45 0.63 11.76
N ASP A 41 1.43 1.47 11.45
CA ASP A 41 2.47 1.91 12.39
C ASP A 41 1.90 2.85 13.46
N PHE A 42 0.97 3.74 13.10
CA PHE A 42 0.27 4.60 14.05
C PHE A 42 -0.54 3.77 15.06
N ILE A 43 -1.35 2.82 14.59
CA ILE A 43 -2.15 1.94 15.45
C ILE A 43 -1.22 1.09 16.33
N LEU A 44 -0.10 0.61 15.79
CA LEU A 44 0.88 -0.15 16.58
C LEU A 44 1.46 0.69 17.74
N LEU A 45 1.74 1.97 17.52
CA LEU A 45 2.30 2.87 18.53
C LEU A 45 1.27 3.25 19.61
N CYS A 46 -0.01 3.31 19.27
CA CYS A 46 -1.09 3.63 20.19
C CYS A 46 -1.69 2.41 20.90
N PHE A 47 -1.77 1.26 20.21
CA PHE A 47 -2.52 0.07 20.62
C PHE A 47 -1.73 -1.23 20.45
N GLY A 48 -0.40 -1.17 20.57
CA GLY A 48 0.46 -2.37 20.60
C GLY A 48 0.10 -3.36 21.72
N ASP A 49 -0.58 -2.89 22.78
CA ASP A 49 -1.15 -3.72 23.84
C ASP A 49 -2.08 -4.82 23.30
N LEU A 50 -2.79 -4.56 22.19
CA LEU A 50 -3.67 -5.54 21.53
C LEU A 50 -2.89 -6.75 20.98
N LEU A 51 -1.61 -6.55 20.65
CA LEU A 51 -0.69 -7.61 20.21
C LEU A 51 0.12 -8.19 21.38
N GLY A 52 -0.13 -7.75 22.62
CA GLY A 52 0.59 -8.19 23.81
C GLY A 52 1.90 -7.44 24.06
N ILE A 53 2.16 -6.34 23.34
CA ILE A 53 3.32 -5.47 23.57
C ILE A 53 2.87 -4.34 24.51
N PRO A 54 3.32 -4.29 25.77
CA PRO A 54 2.88 -3.26 26.70
C PRO A 54 3.45 -1.89 26.31
N ILE A 55 2.59 -0.91 26.01
CA ILE A 55 2.96 0.47 25.64
C ILE A 55 2.29 1.47 26.61
N PRO A 56 3.04 2.43 27.17
CA PRO A 56 2.49 3.41 28.12
C PRO A 56 1.50 4.41 27.50
N THR A 57 1.47 4.54 26.18
CA THR A 57 0.62 5.49 25.45
C THR A 57 -0.83 5.03 25.35
N THR A 58 -1.10 3.73 25.45
CA THR A 58 -2.44 3.16 25.22
C THR A 58 -3.48 3.77 26.14
N TYR A 59 -3.14 4.04 27.41
CA TYR A 59 -4.04 4.71 28.35
C TYR A 59 -4.56 6.07 27.84
N TYR A 60 -3.67 6.86 27.23
CA TYR A 60 -4.00 8.18 26.69
C TYR A 60 -4.68 8.10 25.32
N SER A 61 -4.31 7.09 24.52
CA SER A 61 -4.85 6.90 23.18
C SER A 61 -6.25 6.31 23.15
N LEU A 62 -6.82 5.86 24.28
CA LEU A 62 -8.19 5.32 24.34
C LEU A 62 -9.27 6.27 23.78
N GLU A 63 -9.05 7.59 23.86
CA GLU A 63 -9.94 8.60 23.28
C GLU A 63 -10.03 8.51 21.75
N LEU A 64 -8.99 7.99 21.10
CA LEU A 64 -8.93 7.79 19.64
C LEU A 64 -9.65 6.52 19.20
N LEU A 65 -9.93 5.59 20.13
CA LEU A 65 -10.50 4.28 19.81
C LEU A 65 -11.77 4.37 18.95
N PRO A 66 -12.74 5.28 19.19
CA PRO A 66 -13.93 5.38 18.35
C PRO A 66 -13.65 5.82 16.91
N LEU A 67 -12.56 6.57 16.67
CA LEU A 67 -12.19 7.06 15.35
C LEU A 67 -11.54 5.98 14.49
N ILE A 68 -10.86 5.03 15.12
CA ILE A 68 -10.12 3.95 14.45
C ILE A 68 -10.82 2.59 14.55
N ALA A 69 -11.96 2.52 15.25
CA ALA A 69 -12.63 1.27 15.58
C ALA A 69 -12.96 0.44 14.33
N GLU A 70 -13.37 1.09 13.24
CA GLU A 70 -13.70 0.42 11.97
C GLU A 70 -12.45 -0.12 11.25
N ASP A 71 -11.29 0.50 11.47
CA ASP A 71 -10.02 0.10 10.83
C ASP A 71 -9.30 -1.03 11.58
N LEU A 72 -9.62 -1.25 12.86
CA LEU A 72 -8.94 -2.23 13.72
C LEU A 72 -9.04 -3.66 13.21
N ASP A 73 -10.21 -4.11 12.74
CA ASP A 73 -10.38 -5.46 12.21
C ASP A 73 -9.51 -5.68 10.97
N GLY A 74 -9.45 -4.68 10.08
CA GLY A 74 -8.59 -4.70 8.90
C GLY A 74 -7.11 -4.72 9.29
N TRP A 75 -6.71 -3.89 10.25
CA TRP A 75 -5.35 -3.81 10.78
C TRP A 75 -4.89 -5.14 11.40
N GLN A 76 -5.72 -5.77 12.24
CA GLN A 76 -5.39 -7.06 12.86
C GLN A 76 -5.11 -8.14 11.81
N ASN A 77 -5.94 -8.22 10.78
CA ASN A 77 -5.75 -9.17 9.67
C ASN A 77 -4.46 -8.89 8.88
N ARG A 78 -4.11 -7.61 8.67
CA ARG A 78 -2.82 -7.23 8.05
C ARG A 78 -1.63 -7.59 8.93
N MET A 79 -1.68 -7.32 10.23
CA MET A 79 -0.60 -7.66 11.17
C MET A 79 -0.33 -9.17 11.21
N ILE A 80 -1.36 -10.00 11.21
CA ILE A 80 -1.21 -11.46 11.14
C ILE A 80 -0.53 -11.88 9.83
N SER A 81 -0.86 -11.20 8.73
CA SER A 81 -0.31 -11.49 7.40
C SER A 81 1.15 -11.01 7.25
N ARG A 82 1.59 -10.00 8.02
CA ARG A 82 2.96 -9.44 7.98
C ARG A 82 4.06 -10.38 8.50
N LEU A 83 3.75 -11.59 8.98
CA LEU A 83 4.75 -12.59 9.42
C LEU A 83 5.77 -12.96 8.32
N TYR A 84 5.46 -12.71 7.05
CA TYR A 84 6.38 -12.92 5.93
C TYR A 84 6.90 -11.58 5.37
N ILE A 85 7.86 -10.95 6.06
CA ILE A 85 8.55 -9.70 5.66
C ILE A 85 8.98 -9.73 4.18
N TRP A 86 9.43 -10.90 3.72
CA TRP A 86 9.81 -11.10 2.34
C TRP A 86 8.67 -10.78 1.39
N GLN A 87 7.46 -11.31 1.63
CA GLN A 87 6.30 -11.13 0.75
C GLN A 87 5.92 -9.65 0.60
N GLU A 88 6.01 -8.89 1.69
CA GLU A 88 5.81 -7.44 1.68
C GLU A 88 6.85 -6.71 0.81
N LYS A 89 8.13 -7.10 0.94
CA LYS A 89 9.22 -6.59 0.09
C LYS A 89 9.05 -6.98 -1.37
N TRP A 90 8.62 -8.19 -1.69
CA TRP A 90 8.35 -8.61 -3.08
C TRP A 90 7.22 -7.79 -3.72
N SER A 91 6.20 -7.44 -2.94
CA SER A 91 5.11 -6.55 -3.36
C SER A 91 5.61 -5.15 -3.73
N ASP A 92 6.59 -4.59 -3.01
CA ASP A 92 7.19 -3.27 -3.32
C ASP A 92 7.90 -3.23 -4.67
N TYR A 93 8.50 -4.35 -5.07
CA TYR A 93 9.23 -4.43 -6.34
C TYR A 93 8.31 -4.68 -7.55
N GLY A 94 7.00 -4.77 -7.35
CA GLY A 94 6.03 -4.91 -8.43
C GLY A 94 6.11 -6.25 -9.17
N PHE A 95 6.61 -7.30 -8.51
CA PHE A 95 6.67 -8.66 -9.08
C PHE A 95 5.31 -9.37 -9.09
N ASP A 96 4.29 -8.77 -8.49
CA ASP A 96 2.91 -9.29 -8.42
C ASP A 96 2.00 -8.68 -9.52
N ALA A 97 2.48 -8.63 -10.77
CA ALA A 97 1.68 -8.22 -11.93
C ALA A 97 0.87 -9.38 -12.54
#